data_AF-A0A328RY27-F1
#
_entry.id   AF-A0A328RY27-F1
#
_cell.length_a   1.000
_cell.length_b   1.000
_cell.length_c   1.000
_cell.angle_alpha   90.00
_cell.angle_beta   90.00
_cell.angle_gamma   90.00
#
_symmetry.space_group_name_H-M   'P 1'
#
loop_
_entity.id
_entity.type
_entity.pdbx_description
1 polymer ?
#
loop_
_entity_poly.entity_id
_entity_poly.type
_entity_poly.pdbx_seq_one_letter_code
_entity_poly.pdbx_strand_id
1 'polypeptide(L)'
;MESVIDIEDKLKEFNIIRYNTVICGKIEEINVKFLNGLKILNNEGYNINKEYYEKIEELSNLARNHLNIKTKEDYKKAVACIELSDIIISRGIKDLDEETLSSGFFNLKYNLNDLNIFSY
;
A
#
# COMPACT_ATOMS: atom_id res chain seq x y z
N MET A 1 -33.52 -18.01 -16.35
CA MET A 1 -32.19 -18.32 -16.89
C MET A 1 -31.47 -16.99 -17.01
N GLU A 2 -30.52 -16.69 -16.13
CA GLU A 2 -29.62 -15.55 -16.36
C GLU A 2 -28.84 -15.82 -17.65
N SER A 3 -28.60 -14.78 -18.45
CA SER A 3 -27.84 -14.92 -19.70
C SER A 3 -26.35 -15.05 -19.39
N VAL A 4 -25.58 -15.75 -20.24
CA VAL A 4 -24.13 -15.90 -20.05
C VAL A 4 -23.41 -14.54 -19.97
N ILE A 5 -23.91 -13.54 -20.69
CA ILE A 5 -23.40 -12.16 -20.69
C ILE A 5 -23.55 -11.52 -19.30
N ASP A 6 -24.68 -11.77 -18.63
CA ASP A 6 -24.96 -11.24 -17.28
C ASP A 6 -24.03 -11.86 -16.21
N ILE A 7 -23.60 -13.11 -16.38
CA ILE A 7 -22.65 -13.78 -15.48
C ILE A 7 -21.23 -13.21 -15.65
N GLU A 8 -20.78 -13.00 -16.89
CA GLU A 8 -19.44 -12.48 -17.18
C GLU A 8 -19.24 -11.05 -16.64
N ASP A 9 -20.26 -10.20 -16.74
CA ASP A 9 -20.18 -8.83 -16.26
C ASP A 9 -20.19 -8.76 -14.72
N LYS A 10 -21.02 -9.58 -14.05
CA LYS A 10 -20.95 -9.76 -12.59
C LYS A 10 -19.57 -10.23 -12.15
N LEU A 11 -18.98 -11.20 -12.85
CA LEU A 11 -17.63 -11.68 -12.53
C LEU A 11 -16.56 -10.59 -12.66
N LYS A 12 -16.67 -9.70 -13.65
CA LYS A 12 -15.75 -8.55 -13.77
C LYS A 12 -15.90 -7.60 -12.58
N GLU A 13 -17.13 -7.27 -12.19
CA GLU A 13 -17.41 -6.41 -11.04
C GLU A 13 -16.87 -7.02 -9.74
N PHE A 14 -17.13 -8.30 -9.48
CA PHE A 14 -16.58 -9.02 -8.33
C PHE A 14 -15.05 -9.01 -8.29
N ASN A 15 -14.40 -9.14 -9.46
CA ASN A 15 -12.94 -9.07 -9.53
C ASN A 15 -12.41 -7.67 -9.19
N ILE A 16 -13.07 -6.61 -9.67
CA ILE A 16 -12.73 -5.22 -9.31
C ILE A 16 -12.82 -5.01 -7.81
N ILE A 17 -13.92 -5.43 -7.18
CA ILE A 17 -14.11 -5.35 -5.72
C ILE A 17 -12.96 -6.08 -5.01
N ARG A 18 -12.70 -7.34 -5.41
CA ARG A 18 -11.63 -8.15 -4.84
C ARG A 18 -10.26 -7.48 -4.96
N TYR A 19 -9.92 -6.91 -6.11
CA TYR A 19 -8.63 -6.24 -6.30
C TYR A 19 -8.44 -5.07 -5.33
N ASN A 20 -9.45 -4.21 -5.21
CA ASN A 20 -9.41 -3.07 -4.30
C ASN A 20 -9.33 -3.51 -2.84
N THR A 21 -10.11 -4.52 -2.43
CA THR A 21 -10.05 -5.07 -1.07
C THR A 21 -8.66 -5.62 -0.73
N VAL A 22 -8.05 -6.41 -1.64
CA VAL A 22 -6.73 -7.00 -1.42
C VAL A 22 -5.65 -5.92 -1.33
N ILE A 23 -5.68 -4.93 -2.23
CA ILE A 23 -4.68 -3.86 -2.21
C ILE A 23 -4.84 -2.96 -0.99
N CYS A 24 -6.07 -2.64 -0.57
CA CYS A 24 -6.29 -1.93 0.68
C CYS A 24 -5.66 -2.67 1.86
N GLY A 25 -5.92 -3.97 2.00
CA GLY A 25 -5.36 -4.79 3.07
C GLY A 25 -3.82 -4.80 3.07
N LYS A 26 -3.22 -4.96 1.89
CA LYS A 26 -1.77 -4.93 1.72
C LYS A 26 -1.12 -3.58 2.06
N ILE A 27 -1.79 -2.47 1.74
CA ILE A 27 -1.30 -1.14 2.13
C ILE A 27 -1.34 -0.99 3.66
N GLU A 28 -2.39 -1.49 4.32
CA GLU A 28 -2.45 -1.47 5.79
C GLU A 28 -1.39 -2.36 6.44
N GLU A 29 -1.06 -3.51 5.84
CA GLU A 29 0.06 -4.34 6.28
C GLU A 29 1.40 -3.57 6.22
N ILE A 30 1.63 -2.81 5.15
CA ILE A 30 2.80 -1.93 5.01
C ILE A 30 2.81 -0.84 6.09
N ASN A 31 1.66 -0.17 6.33
CA ASN A 31 1.53 0.84 7.37
C ASN A 31 1.92 0.29 8.75
N VAL A 32 1.39 -0.89 9.11
CA VAL A 32 1.72 -1.57 10.38
C VAL A 32 3.20 -1.91 10.45
N LYS A 33 3.78 -2.42 9.35
CA LYS A 33 5.20 -2.79 9.31
C LYS A 33 6.12 -1.58 9.46
N PHE A 34 5.83 -0.49 8.74
CA PHE A 34 6.56 0.78 8.86
C PHE A 34 6.47 1.33 10.28
N LEU A 35 5.26 1.37 10.87
CA LEU A 35 5.05 1.76 12.26
C LEU A 35 5.88 0.93 13.25
N ASN A 36 5.96 -0.38 13.06
CA ASN A 36 6.79 -1.25 13.89
C ASN A 36 8.28 -0.97 13.70
N GLY A 37 8.72 -0.69 12.47
CA GLY A 37 10.09 -0.24 12.20
C GLY A 37 10.46 1.04 12.94
N LEU A 38 9.57 2.04 12.94
CA LEU A 38 9.76 3.28 13.69
C LEU A 38 9.89 3.03 15.20
N LYS A 39 9.07 2.13 15.75
CA LYS A 39 9.17 1.74 17.18
C LYS A 39 10.50 1.08 17.50
N ILE A 40 11.00 0.21 16.62
CA ILE A 40 12.31 -0.44 16.78
C ILE A 40 13.41 0.62 16.82
N LEU A 41 13.47 1.50 15.81
CA LEU A 41 14.46 2.58 15.77
C LEU A 41 14.40 3.48 17.01
N ASN A 42 13.20 3.87 17.45
CA ASN A 42 13.03 4.68 18.64
C ASN A 42 13.54 3.97 19.91
N ASN A 43 13.34 2.65 20.03
CA ASN A 43 13.86 1.87 21.15
C ASN A 43 15.39 1.74 21.14
N GLU A 44 16.01 1.78 19.96
CA GLU A 44 17.46 1.82 19.77
C GLU A 44 18.06 3.24 19.95
N GLY A 45 17.23 4.23 20.29
CA GLY A 45 17.66 5.60 20.63
C GLY A 45 17.68 6.58 19.45
N TYR A 46 17.14 6.20 18.29
CA TYR A 46 17.01 7.11 17.14
C TYR A 46 15.87 8.10 17.38
N ASN A 47 16.05 9.35 16.93
CA ASN A 47 15.03 10.38 17.06
C ASN A 47 14.07 10.35 15.87
N ILE A 48 12.87 9.82 16.07
CA ILE A 48 11.89 9.64 15.01
C ILE A 48 11.05 10.90 14.78
N ASN A 49 10.95 11.32 13.51
CA ASN A 49 10.07 12.40 13.12
C ASN A 49 8.59 12.01 13.35
N LYS A 50 7.86 12.84 14.10
CA LYS A 50 6.43 12.65 14.37
C LYS A 50 5.55 12.76 13.13
N GLU A 51 5.99 13.47 12.09
CA GLU A 51 5.25 13.59 10.83
C GLU A 51 5.03 12.24 10.15
N TYR A 52 5.86 11.23 10.44
CA TYR A 52 5.67 9.88 9.88
C TYR A 52 4.33 9.25 10.28
N TYR A 53 3.81 9.54 11.47
CA TYR A 53 2.51 9.04 11.91
C TYR A 53 1.36 9.65 11.08
N GLU A 54 1.45 10.94 10.75
CA GLU A 54 0.49 11.61 9.87
C GLU A 54 0.53 11.03 8.45
N LYS A 55 1.73 10.68 7.96
CA LYS A 55 1.89 10.05 6.63
C LYS A 55 1.33 8.63 6.56
N ILE A 56 1.38 7.88 7.66
CA ILE A 56 0.68 6.59 7.78
C ILE A 56 -0.83 6.80 7.65
N GLU A 57 -1.39 7.75 8.39
CA GLU A 57 -2.82 8.05 8.35
C GLU A 57 -3.27 8.52 6.95
N GLU A 58 -2.46 9.37 6.31
CA GLU A 58 -2.71 9.83 4.94
C GLU A 58 -2.80 8.65 3.96
N LEU A 59 -1.86 7.71 4.02
CA LEU A 59 -1.86 6.54 3.13
C LEU A 59 -3.02 5.58 3.45
N SER A 60 -3.34 5.34 4.72
CA SER A 60 -4.54 4.58 5.11
C SER A 60 -5.82 5.22 4.57
N ASN A 61 -5.93 6.55 4.65
CA ASN A 61 -7.10 7.27 4.16
C ASN A 61 -7.24 7.14 2.63
N LEU A 62 -6.14 7.31 1.88
CA LEU A 62 -6.11 7.09 0.44
C LEU A 62 -6.50 5.65 0.07
N ALA A 63 -5.96 4.65 0.80
CA ALA A 63 -6.28 3.25 0.58
C ALA A 63 -7.77 2.95 0.76
N ARG A 64 -8.39 3.46 1.82
CA ARG A 64 -9.80 3.15 2.13
C ARG A 64 -10.78 3.88 1.23
N ASN A 65 -10.47 5.13 0.89
CA ASN A 65 -11.45 6.02 0.29
C ASN A 65 -11.21 6.28 -1.19
N HIS A 66 -10.00 6.08 -1.71
CA HIS A 66 -9.62 6.57 -3.03
C HIS A 66 -9.02 5.48 -3.93
N LEU A 67 -8.96 4.21 -3.51
CA LEU A 67 -8.51 3.12 -4.39
C LEU A 67 -9.43 2.95 -5.60
N ASN A 68 -8.81 2.86 -6.78
CA ASN A 68 -9.48 2.87 -8.06
C ASN A 68 -8.90 1.85 -9.04
N ILE A 69 -8.73 0.61 -8.58
CA ILE A 69 -8.21 -0.48 -9.42
C ILE A 69 -9.33 -1.03 -10.29
N LYS A 70 -9.21 -0.84 -11.61
CA LYS A 70 -10.25 -1.25 -12.58
C LYS A 70 -9.87 -2.47 -13.39
N THR A 71 -8.57 -2.76 -13.50
CA THR A 71 -8.08 -3.87 -14.32
C THR A 71 -7.16 -4.80 -13.56
N LYS A 72 -7.02 -6.03 -14.08
CA LYS A 72 -6.03 -6.99 -13.59
C LYS A 72 -4.60 -6.47 -13.72
N GLU A 73 -4.35 -5.61 -14.69
CA GLU A 73 -3.03 -5.01 -14.91
C GLU A 73 -2.70 -3.97 -13.83
N ASP A 74 -3.64 -3.09 -13.51
CA ASP A 74 -3.49 -2.13 -12.41
C ASP A 74 -3.25 -2.86 -11.08
N TYR A 75 -4.01 -3.93 -10.84
CA TYR A 75 -3.81 -4.79 -9.67
C TYR A 75 -2.38 -5.34 -9.59
N LYS A 76 -1.85 -5.89 -10.69
CA LYS A 76 -0.48 -6.44 -10.71
C LYS A 76 0.58 -5.37 -10.45
N LYS A 77 0.41 -4.19 -11.05
CA LYS A 77 1.33 -3.07 -10.85
C LYS A 77 1.32 -2.60 -9.39
N ALA A 78 0.13 -2.47 -8.80
CA ALA A 78 -0.01 -2.13 -7.37
C ALA A 78 0.64 -3.19 -6.47
N VAL A 79 0.45 -4.48 -6.74
CA VAL A 79 1.13 -5.57 -6.02
C VAL A 79 2.64 -5.41 -6.09
N ALA A 80 3.20 -5.19 -7.28
CA ALA A 80 4.65 -5.04 -7.45
C ALA A 80 5.21 -3.84 -6.67
N CYS A 81 4.51 -2.71 -6.65
CA CYS A 81 4.91 -1.54 -5.86
C CYS A 81 4.92 -1.84 -4.36
N ILE A 82 3.88 -2.53 -3.86
CA ILE A 82 3.78 -2.93 -2.46
C ILE A 82 4.90 -3.90 -2.08
N GLU A 83 5.17 -4.90 -2.91
CA GLU A 83 6.25 -5.87 -2.67
C GLU A 83 7.63 -5.21 -2.64
N LEU A 84 7.87 -4.25 -3.54
CA LEU A 84 9.11 -3.47 -3.53
C LEU A 84 9.24 -2.67 -2.22
N SER A 85 8.18 -1.98 -1.81
CA SER A 85 8.16 -1.24 -0.54
C SER A 85 8.35 -2.16 0.66
N ASP A 86 7.76 -3.35 0.66
CA ASP A 86 7.93 -4.33 1.73
C ASP A 86 9.40 -4.75 1.89
N ILE A 87 10.09 -4.99 0.78
CA ILE A 87 11.51 -5.37 0.76
C ILE A 87 12.37 -4.24 1.34
N ILE A 88 12.13 -3.00 0.89
CA ILE A 88 12.92 -1.84 1.32
C ILE A 88 12.68 -1.54 2.81
N ILE A 89 11.41 -1.55 3.26
CA ILE A 89 11.05 -1.38 4.67
C ILE A 89 11.72 -2.46 5.50
N SER A 90 11.63 -3.74 5.09
CA SER A 90 12.27 -4.85 5.82
C SER A 90 13.76 -4.64 5.97
N ARG A 91 14.42 -4.13 4.93
CA ARG A 91 15.84 -3.80 4.97
C ARG A 91 16.14 -2.66 5.93
N GLY A 92 15.39 -1.57 5.87
CA GLY A 92 15.55 -0.44 6.79
C GLY A 92 15.38 -0.86 8.26
N ILE A 93 14.43 -1.74 8.57
CA ILE A 93 14.27 -2.31 9.91
C ILE A 93 15.51 -3.13 10.31
N LYS A 94 15.96 -4.03 9.42
CA LYS A 94 17.07 -4.95 9.70
C LYS A 94 18.40 -4.21 9.91
N ASP A 95 18.64 -3.18 9.10
CA ASP A 95 19.89 -2.44 9.08
C ASP A 95 19.86 -1.24 10.07
N LEU A 96 18.74 -1.06 10.80
CA LEU A 96 18.48 0.10 11.69
C LEU A 96 18.72 1.44 10.97
N ASP A 97 18.21 1.53 9.74
CA ASP A 97 18.38 2.67 8.85
C ASP A 97 17.02 3.34 8.59
N GLU A 98 16.84 4.51 9.21
CA GLU A 98 15.65 5.35 9.06
C GLU A 98 15.43 5.83 7.63
N GLU A 99 16.50 6.17 6.90
CA GLU A 99 16.40 6.68 5.54
C GLU A 99 15.89 5.58 4.60
N THR A 100 16.48 4.39 4.69
CA THR A 100 16.01 3.24 3.91
C THR A 100 14.56 2.88 4.31
N LEU A 101 14.25 2.85 5.61
CA LEU A 101 12.91 2.53 6.11
C LEU A 101 11.85 3.51 5.57
N SER A 102 12.10 4.81 5.70
CA SER A 102 11.18 5.87 5.27
C SER A 102 11.08 5.97 3.75
N SER A 103 12.18 5.77 3.02
CA SER A 103 12.18 5.70 1.55
C SER A 103 11.28 4.58 1.03
N GLY A 104 11.35 3.39 1.64
CA GLY A 104 10.47 2.28 1.27
C GLY A 104 8.98 2.62 1.42
N PHE A 105 8.64 3.34 2.49
CA PHE A 105 7.27 3.78 2.77
C PHE A 105 6.79 4.91 1.84
N PHE A 106 7.57 5.98 1.70
CA PHE A 106 7.16 7.14 0.90
C PHE A 106 7.10 6.84 -0.59
N ASN A 107 8.02 6.01 -1.09
CA ASN A 107 7.98 5.57 -2.47
C ASN A 107 6.74 4.73 -2.78
N LEU A 108 6.13 4.05 -1.79
CA LEU A 108 4.88 3.33 -2.03
C LEU A 108 3.79 4.29 -2.50
N LYS A 109 3.53 5.34 -1.71
CA LYS A 109 2.51 6.34 -2.02
C LYS A 109 2.80 7.01 -3.36
N TYR A 110 4.04 7.43 -3.57
CA TYR A 110 4.47 8.07 -4.81
C TYR A 110 4.22 7.17 -6.03
N ASN A 111 4.66 5.91 -5.99
CA ASN A 111 4.49 4.97 -7.08
C ASN A 111 3.01 4.64 -7.36
N LEU A 112 2.20 4.46 -6.31
CA LEU A 112 0.76 4.20 -6.47
C LEU A 112 0.03 5.42 -7.08
N ASN A 113 0.43 6.63 -6.73
CA ASN A 113 -0.06 7.86 -7.35
C ASN A 113 0.31 7.94 -8.83
N ASP A 114 1.58 7.71 -9.18
CA ASP A 114 2.07 7.75 -10.57
C ASP A 114 1.36 6.72 -11.46
N LEU A 115 0.95 5.59 -10.88
CA LEU A 115 0.17 4.55 -11.53
C LEU A 115 -1.33 4.87 -11.62
N ASN A 116 -1.79 6.02 -11.12
CA ASN A 116 -3.20 6.41 -11.03
C ASN A 116 -4.07 5.39 -10.27
N ILE A 117 -3.49 4.72 -9.26
CA ILE A 117 -4.20 3.74 -8.43
C ILE A 117 -5.19 4.46 -7.49
N PHE A 118 -4.93 5.72 -7.15
CA PHE A 118 -5.85 6.56 -6.39
C PHE A 118 -6.64 7.52 -7.29
N SER A 119 -7.93 7.68 -7.02
CA SER A 119 -8.80 8.69 -7.64
C SER A 119 -8.99 9.89 -6.70
N TYR A 120 -8.64 11.09 -7.18
CA TYR A 120 -8.86 12.37 -6.51
C TYR A 120 -10.13 13.08 -7.01
#